data_AF-A0A2V7GTC3-F1
#
_entry.id   AF-A0A2V7GTC3-F1
#
_cell.length_a   1.000
_cell.length_b   1.000
_cell.length_c   1.000
_cell.angle_alpha   90.00
_cell.angle_beta   90.00
_cell.angle_gamma   90.00
#
_symmetry.space_group_name_H-M   'P 1'
#
loop_
_entity.id
_entity.type
_entity.pdbx_description
1 polymer ?
#
loop_
_entity_poly.entity_id
_entity_poly.type
_entity_poly.pdbx_seq_one_letter_code
_entity_poly.pdbx_strand_id
1 'polypeptide(L)' 'MSTPTLFEQARDELFSHILRCGVLEAGPEHQKEWFDDTMLYLADRYDGLDEPQLAELRVLGERYCRPVVGRNATVGASA' A
#
# COMPACT_ATOMS: atom_id res chain seq x y z
N MET A 1 -3.43 -19.19 16.43
CA MET A 1 -3.30 -18.13 15.40
C MET A 1 -2.81 -16.89 16.12
N SER A 2 -1.67 -16.33 15.71
CA SER A 2 -1.13 -15.11 16.33
C SER A 2 -1.94 -13.91 15.84
N THR A 3 -2.34 -13.02 16.75
CA THR A 3 -2.97 -11.75 16.37
C THR A 3 -1.95 -10.92 15.59
N PRO A 4 -2.29 -10.41 14.39
CA PRO A 4 -1.38 -9.56 13.63
C PRO A 4 -1.07 -8.28 14.41
N THR A 5 0.18 -7.82 14.32
CA THR A 5 0.60 -6.55 14.89
C THR A 5 -0.14 -5.38 14.23
N LEU A 6 -0.14 -4.21 14.87
CA LEU A 6 -0.74 -3.00 14.27
C LEU A 6 -0.12 -2.65 12.92
N PHE A 7 1.20 -2.85 12.79
CA PHE A 7 1.92 -2.65 11.55
C PHE A 7 1.46 -3.59 10.43
N GLU A 8 1.30 -4.88 10.74
CA GLU A 8 0.81 -5.86 9.76
C GLU A 8 -0.62 -5.53 9.30
N GLN A 9 -1.48 -5.11 10.23
CA GLN A 9 -2.84 -4.68 9.91
C GLN A 9 -2.83 -3.46 8.98
N ALA A 10 -2.06 -2.42 9.30
CA ALA A 10 -1.94 -1.21 8.48
C ALA A 10 -1.36 -1.51 7.09
N ARG A 11 -0.39 -2.42 6.99
CA ARG A 11 0.17 -2.88 5.72
C ARG A 11 -0.87 -3.58 4.85
N ASP A 12 -1.59 -4.55 5.43
CA ASP A 12 -2.58 -5.33 4.69
C ASP A 12 -3.76 -4.45 4.24
N GLU A 13 -4.11 -3.45 5.04
CA GLU A 13 -5.08 -2.41 4.68
C GLU A 13 -4.59 -1.52 3.53
N LEU A 14 -3.36 -1.01 3.60
CA LEU A 14 -2.74 -0.22 2.54
C LEU A 14 -2.78 -0.97 1.20
N PHE A 15 -2.40 -2.24 1.19
CA PHE A 15 -2.41 -3.07 -0.02
C PHE A 15 -3.84 -3.28 -0.54
N SER A 16 -4.79 -3.51 0.35
CA SER A 16 -6.21 -3.61 -0.01
C SER A 16 -6.75 -2.31 -0.60
N HIS A 17 -6.27 -1.14 -0.15
CA HIS A 17 -6.61 0.16 -0.72
C HIS A 17 -5.98 0.38 -2.10
N ILE A 18 -4.70 0.03 -2.27
CA ILE A 18 -4.01 0.10 -3.57
C ILE A 18 -4.77 -0.69 -4.64
N LEU A 19 -5.22 -1.91 -4.30
CA LEU A 19 -5.94 -2.79 -5.23
C LEU A 19 -7.37 -2.30 -5.51
N ARG A 20 -8.12 -1.89 -4.49
CA ARG A 20 -9.52 -1.46 -4.66
C ARG A 20 -9.66 -0.12 -5.37
N CYS A 21 -8.70 0.78 -5.19
CA CYS A 21 -8.70 2.11 -5.81
C CYS A 21 -8.03 2.15 -7.19
N GLY A 22 -7.47 1.04 -7.68
CA GLY A 22 -6.82 1.01 -9.00
C GLY A 22 -5.56 1.88 -9.08
N VAL A 23 -4.88 2.11 -7.95
CA VAL A 23 -3.71 3.01 -7.86
C VAL A 23 -2.59 2.57 -8.82
N LEU A 24 -2.48 1.27 -9.07
CA LEU A 24 -1.53 0.67 -10.01
C LEU A 24 -1.66 1.21 -11.44
N GLU A 25 -2.86 1.62 -11.85
CA GLU A 25 -3.17 2.13 -13.19
C GLU A 25 -3.08 3.67 -13.27
N ALA A 26 -3.01 4.35 -12.12
CA ALA A 26 -2.91 5.79 -12.04
C ALA A 26 -1.52 6.29 -12.46
N GLY A 27 -1.47 7.51 -13.02
CA GLY A 27 -0.20 8.19 -13.31
C GLY A 27 0.60 8.51 -12.04
N PRO A 28 1.92 8.72 -12.13
CA PRO A 28 2.80 8.88 -10.96
C PRO A 28 2.43 10.06 -10.06
N GLU A 29 1.89 11.15 -10.61
CA GLU A 29 1.45 12.31 -9.83
C GLU A 29 0.22 11.97 -8.98
N HIS A 30 -0.81 11.37 -9.58
CA HIS A 30 -2.00 10.89 -8.86
C HIS A 30 -1.67 9.80 -7.85
N GLN A 31 -0.72 8.90 -8.17
CA GLN A 31 -0.25 7.90 -7.20
C GLN A 31 0.37 8.58 -5.98
N LYS A 32 1.21 9.60 -6.18
CA LYS A 32 1.84 10.33 -5.09
C LYS A 32 0.79 11.01 -4.21
N GLU A 33 -0.15 11.75 -4.79
CA GLU A 33 -1.22 12.44 -4.05
C GLU A 33 -2.06 11.44 -3.25
N TRP A 34 -2.47 10.34 -3.91
CA TRP A 34 -3.23 9.28 -3.25
C TRP A 34 -2.49 8.66 -2.06
N PHE A 35 -1.19 8.42 -2.20
CA PHE A 35 -0.38 7.89 -1.12
C PHE A 35 -0.21 8.89 0.02
N ASP A 36 -0.09 10.18 -0.26
CA ASP A 36 0.00 11.22 0.76
C ASP A 36 -1.26 11.21 1.64
N ASP A 37 -2.44 11.28 1.00
CA ASP A 37 -3.75 11.19 1.66
C ASP A 37 -3.92 9.86 2.43
N THR A 38 -3.56 8.75 1.81
CA THR A 38 -3.71 7.42 2.42
C THR A 38 -2.78 7.25 3.62
N MET A 39 -1.57 7.79 3.59
CA MET A 39 -0.66 7.72 4.73
C MET A 39 -1.14 8.59 5.90
N LEU A 40 -1.74 9.76 5.63
CA LEU A 40 -2.38 10.57 6.67
C LEU A 40 -3.53 9.82 7.34
N TYR A 41 -4.35 9.16 6.52
CA TYR A 41 -5.43 8.29 7.02
C TYR A 41 -4.91 7.15 7.90
N LEU A 42 -3.85 6.46 7.47
CA LEU A 42 -3.28 5.35 8.24
C LEU A 42 -2.62 5.84 9.53
N ALA A 43 -1.99 7.02 9.53
CA ALA A 43 -1.42 7.61 10.73
C ALA A 43 -2.48 7.96 11.78
N ASP A 44 -3.63 8.53 11.37
CA ASP A 44 -4.76 8.81 12.25
C ASP A 44 -5.42 7.53 12.78
N ARG A 45 -5.64 6.56 11.89
CA ARG A 45 -6.28 5.29 12.25
C ARG A 45 -5.42 4.42 13.17
N TYR A 46 -4.12 4.39 12.95
CA TYR A 46 -3.17 3.56 13.67
C TYR A 46 -2.22 4.44 14.51
N ASP A 47 -2.79 5.20 15.45
CA ASP A 47 -2.07 6.09 16.39
C ASP A 47 -0.94 5.39 17.19
N GLY A 48 -0.98 4.06 17.30
CA GLY A 48 0.07 3.25 17.89
C GLY A 48 1.27 2.93 16.98
N LEU A 49 1.35 3.50 15.77
CA LEU A 49 2.49 3.38 14.87
C LEU A 49 3.39 4.61 14.98
N ASP A 50 4.67 4.36 15.21
CA ASP A 50 5.66 5.43 15.21
C ASP A 50 6.00 5.89 13.77
N GLU A 51 6.53 7.10 13.64
CA GLU A 51 7.03 7.67 12.39
C GLU A 51 7.89 6.72 11.51
N PRO A 52 8.87 5.94 12.05
CA PRO A 52 9.62 4.99 11.23
C PRO A 52 8.76 3.86 10.65
N GLN A 53 7.71 3.43 11.37
CA GLN A 53 6.81 2.39 10.88
C GLN A 53 5.91 2.93 9.75
N LEU A 54 5.41 4.16 9.89
CA LEU A 54 4.67 4.83 8.83
C LEU A 54 5.56 5.05 7.58
N ALA A 55 6.80 5.46 7.77
CA ALA A 55 7.76 5.59 6.67
C ALA A 55 8.02 4.24 5.97
N GLU A 56 8.15 3.16 6.74
CA GLU A 56 8.29 1.81 6.18
C GLU A 56 7.04 1.38 5.38
N LEU A 57 5.84 1.64 5.90
CA LEU A 57 4.58 1.37 5.18
C LEU A 57 4.53 2.08 3.83
N ARG A 58 4.91 3.37 3.78
CA ARG A 58 5.00 4.13 2.53
C ARG A 58 5.93 3.44 1.54
N VAL A 59 7.14 3.09 1.97
CA VAL A 59 8.15 2.43 1.12
C VAL A 59 7.66 1.07 0.61
N LEU A 60 7.00 0.29 1.45
CA LEU A 60 6.42 -1.00 1.07
C LEU A 60 5.31 -0.83 0.02
N GLY A 61 4.41 0.13 0.22
CA GLY A 61 3.36 0.47 -0.74
C GLY A 61 3.92 0.90 -2.10
N GLU A 62 4.92 1.78 -2.13
CA GLU A 62 5.56 2.21 -3.38
C GLU A 62 6.21 1.05 -4.12
N ARG A 63 6.88 0.16 -3.38
CA ARG A 63 7.50 -1.04 -3.96
C ARG A 63 6.44 -1.99 -4.52
N TYR A 64 5.31 -2.12 -3.84
CA TYR A 64 4.19 -2.93 -4.32
C TYR A 64 3.64 -2.41 -5.66
N CYS A 65 3.62 -1.08 -5.85
CA CYS A 65 3.22 -0.47 -7.11
C CYS A 65 4.27 -0.56 -8.24
N ARG A 66 5.51 -0.95 -7.95
CA ARG A 66 6.55 -1.03 -8.99
C ARG A 66 6.31 -2.24 -9.90
N PRO A 67 6.45 -2.08 -11.22
CA PRO A 67 6.41 -3.21 -12.14
C PRO A 67 7.54 -4.18 -11.78
N VAL A 68 7.22 -5.46 -11.62
CA VAL A 68 8.21 -6.51 -11.41
C VAL A 68 9.00 -6.64 -12.72
N VAL A 69 10.18 -6.02 -12.79
CA VAL A 69 11.05 -6.16 -13.97
C VAL A 69 11.58 -7.61 -13.98
N GLY A 70 10.86 -8.48 -14.68
CA GLY A 70 11.21 -9.90 -14.76
C GLY A 70 10.05 -10.89 -14.67
N ARG A 71 9.00 -10.72 -15.47
CA ARG A 71 8.39 -11.78 -16.30
C ARG A 71 7.07 -11.28 -16.86
N ASN A 72 6.85 -11.66 -18.11
CA ASN A 72 5.60 -11.59 -18.86
C ASN A 72 4.49 -12.43 -18.17
N ALA A 73 4.10 -12.08 -16.95
CA ALA A 73 2.96 -12.66 -16.26
C ALA A 73 1.78 -11.70 -16.46
N THR A 74 1.01 -11.98 -17.50
CA THR A 74 -0.38 -11.53 -17.59
C THR A 74 -1.07 -11.89 -16.28
N VAL A 75 -1.41 -10.88 -15.47
CA VAL A 75 -2.42 -11.06 -14.42
C VAL A 75 -3.74 -11.23 -15.13
N GLY A 76 -3.99 -12.46 -15.59
CA GLY A 76 -5.30 -12.89 -16.03
C GLY A 76 -6.16 -13.00 -14.78
N ALA A 77 -6.92 -11.95 -14.49
CA ALA A 77 -8.16 -12.10 -13.74
C ALA A 77 -9.13 -12.88 -14.66
N SER A 78 -8.99 -14.21 -14.68
CA SER A 78 -10.03 -15.07 -15.24
C SER A 78 -11.15 -15.18 -14.22
N ALA A 79 -12.29 -14.58 -14.56
CA ALA A 79 -13.60 -14.97 -14.07
C ALA A 79 -14.51 -15.16 -15.28
#